data_AF-W4Q1J8-F1
#
_entry.id   AF-W4Q1J8-F1
#
_cell.length_a   1.000
_cell.length_b   1.000
_cell.length_c   1.000
_cell.angle_alpha   90.00
_cell.angle_beta   90.00
_cell.angle_gamma   90.00
#
_symmetry.space_group_name_H-M   'P 1'
#
loop_
_entity.id
_entity.type
_entity.pdbx_description
1 polymer ?
#
loop_
_entity_poly.entity_id
_entity_poly.type
_entity_poly.pdbx_seq_one_letter_code
_entity_poly.pdbx_strand_id
1 'polypeptide(L)'
;MKIEAFILRFGVVFGLVSSFTLFKRPSSKLWISLYLSNCLFNYLFDKSLVETKQIEYPVRFKPKIFKINVIYDFLVCPFLSVWYCQSTYHSKWSGIIGKLILFSIPQAIYEVLLERKTDALKFKGKWKWLYSFYLVFLVKIISRSIFAFMKKGELSK
;
A
#
# COMPACT_ATOMS: atom_id res chain seq x y z
N MET A 1 -9.89 -21.68 3.60
CA MET A 1 -8.52 -22.16 3.93
C MET A 1 -7.52 -22.17 2.76
N LYS A 2 -7.86 -22.66 1.55
CA LYS A 2 -6.91 -22.66 0.40
C LYS A 2 -6.66 -21.25 -0.19
N ILE A 3 -7.69 -20.40 -0.22
CA ILE A 3 -7.65 -19.08 -0.87
C ILE A 3 -6.81 -18.09 -0.07
N GLU A 4 -6.92 -18.09 1.25
CA GLU A 4 -6.22 -17.19 2.16
C GLU A 4 -4.72 -17.50 2.17
N ALA A 5 -4.36 -18.78 2.23
CA ALA A 5 -2.96 -19.20 2.09
C ALA A 5 -2.39 -18.81 0.71
N PHE A 6 -3.18 -18.93 -0.35
CA PHE A 6 -2.81 -18.47 -1.69
C PHE A 6 -2.57 -16.95 -1.72
N ILE A 7 -3.46 -16.15 -1.14
CA ILE A 7 -3.33 -14.69 -1.04
C ILE A 7 -2.04 -14.29 -0.31
N LEU A 8 -1.76 -14.91 0.83
CA LEU A 8 -0.55 -14.60 1.60
C LEU A 8 0.71 -14.94 0.79
N ARG A 9 0.76 -16.13 0.16
CA ARG A 9 1.89 -16.54 -0.68
C ARG A 9 2.05 -15.62 -1.89
N PHE A 10 0.95 -15.28 -2.54
CA PHE A 10 0.94 -14.36 -3.67
C PHE A 10 1.49 -12.99 -3.27
N GLY A 11 1.07 -12.44 -2.13
CA GLY A 11 1.58 -11.16 -1.61
C GLY A 11 3.09 -11.19 -1.32
N VAL A 12 3.62 -12.31 -0.81
CA VAL A 12 5.06 -12.47 -0.61
C VAL A 12 5.81 -12.52 -1.94
N VAL A 13 5.35 -13.36 -2.88
CA VAL A 13 5.97 -13.46 -4.22
C VAL A 13 5.90 -12.12 -4.93
N PHE A 14 4.76 -11.44 -4.86
CA PHE A 14 4.56 -10.10 -5.42
C PHE A 14 5.57 -9.11 -4.83
N GLY A 15 5.73 -9.06 -3.50
CA GLY A 15 6.70 -8.17 -2.85
C GLY A 15 8.15 -8.47 -3.25
N LEU A 16 8.52 -9.75 -3.31
CA LEU A 16 9.86 -10.17 -3.72
C LEU A 16 10.15 -9.77 -5.17
N VAL A 17 9.23 -10.04 -6.09
CA VAL A 17 9.38 -9.63 -7.50
C VAL A 17 9.35 -8.10 -7.64
N SER A 18 8.54 -7.41 -6.85
CA SER A 18 8.44 -5.95 -6.90
C SER A 18 9.70 -5.27 -6.36
N SER A 19 10.49 -5.92 -5.50
CA SER A 19 11.73 -5.39 -4.94
C SER A 19 12.73 -4.94 -6.01
N PHE A 20 12.78 -5.63 -7.16
CA PHE A 20 13.63 -5.26 -8.30
C PHE A 20 13.31 -3.85 -8.84
N THR A 21 12.07 -3.38 -8.68
CA THR A 21 11.66 -2.05 -9.15
C THR A 21 12.27 -0.91 -8.33
N LEU A 22 12.77 -1.18 -7.11
CA LEU A 22 13.46 -0.19 -6.27
C LEU A 22 14.83 0.18 -6.84
N PHE A 23 15.45 -0.72 -7.60
CA PHE A 23 16.75 -0.51 -8.22
C PHE A 23 16.67 0.16 -9.60
N LYS A 24 15.46 0.51 -10.07
CA LYS A 24 15.24 1.15 -11.36
C LYS A 24 15.79 2.59 -11.35
N ARG A 25 16.36 3.02 -12.50
CA ARG A 25 16.72 4.43 -12.74
C ARG A 25 15.49 5.35 -12.58
N PRO A 26 15.63 6.61 -12.14
CA PRO A 26 16.85 7.43 -12.10
C PRO A 26 17.68 7.36 -10.80
N SER A 27 17.07 7.16 -9.62
CA SER A 27 17.80 7.08 -8.34
C SER A 27 17.21 5.98 -7.47
N SER A 28 17.98 4.92 -7.19
CA SER A 28 17.56 3.84 -6.29
C SER A 28 17.41 4.34 -4.85
N LYS A 29 18.21 5.33 -4.43
CA LYS A 29 18.15 5.93 -3.09
C LYS A 29 16.79 6.59 -2.85
N LEU A 30 16.28 7.27 -3.88
CA LEU A 30 14.97 7.92 -3.83
C LEU A 30 13.84 6.87 -3.71
N TRP A 31 13.88 5.81 -4.50
CA TRP A 31 12.85 4.76 -4.47
C TRP A 31 12.85 3.97 -3.16
N ILE A 32 14.03 3.61 -2.64
CA ILE A 32 14.16 2.92 -1.35
C ILE A 32 13.64 3.79 -0.22
N SER A 33 14.02 5.07 -0.18
CA SER A 33 13.58 5.99 0.86
C SER A 33 12.06 6.19 0.80
N LEU A 34 11.49 6.34 -0.40
CA LEU A 34 10.03 6.43 -0.60
C LEU A 34 9.33 5.16 -0.13
N TYR A 35 9.85 3.99 -0.48
CA TYR A 35 9.32 2.70 -0.03
C TYR A 35 9.30 2.60 1.50
N LEU A 36 10.40 2.92 2.17
CA LEU A 36 10.49 2.89 3.64
C LEU A 36 9.50 3.85 4.29
N SER A 37 9.35 5.07 3.77
CA SER A 37 8.33 6.00 4.26
C SER A 37 6.93 5.42 4.11
N ASN A 38 6.62 4.80 2.98
CA ASN A 38 5.31 4.17 2.76
C ASN A 38 5.04 3.00 3.70
N CYS A 39 6.03 2.14 3.95
CA CYS A 39 5.92 1.07 4.94
C CYS A 39 5.56 1.63 6.32
N LEU A 40 6.22 2.72 6.74
CA LEU A 40 5.94 3.37 8.01
C LEU A 40 4.52 3.92 8.08
N PHE A 41 4.07 4.67 7.06
CA PHE A 41 2.71 5.21 7.04
C PHE A 41 1.65 4.12 7.05
N ASN A 42 1.80 3.08 6.22
CA ASN A 42 0.87 1.95 6.21
C ASN A 42 0.79 1.27 7.58
N TYR A 43 1.94 0.99 8.19
CA TYR A 43 2.01 0.43 9.54
C TYR A 43 1.28 1.30 10.58
N LEU A 44 1.51 2.61 10.56
CA LEU A 44 0.88 3.54 11.52
C LEU A 44 -0.64 3.59 11.34
N PHE A 45 -1.11 3.69 10.11
CA PHE A 45 -2.54 3.70 9.83
C PHE A 45 -3.20 2.38 10.19
N ASP A 46 -2.64 1.24 9.78
CA ASP A 46 -3.24 -0.06 10.06
C ASP A 46 -3.24 -0.37 11.56
N LYS A 47 -2.13 -0.08 12.25
CA LYS A 47 -2.05 -0.22 13.71
C LYS A 47 -3.14 0.61 14.41
N SER A 48 -3.33 1.86 14.01
CA SER A 48 -4.36 2.73 14.59
C SER A 48 -5.77 2.17 14.37
N LEU A 49 -6.06 1.61 13.19
CA LEU A 49 -7.36 1.01 12.85
C LEU A 49 -7.62 -0.29 13.62
N VAL A 50 -6.59 -1.09 13.82
CA VAL A 50 -6.68 -2.33 14.62
C VAL A 50 -6.85 -2.01 16.11
N GLU A 51 -6.14 -1.01 16.65
CA GLU A 51 -6.26 -0.59 18.05
C GLU A 51 -7.64 0.02 18.36
N THR A 52 -8.20 0.78 17.42
CA THR A 52 -9.57 1.33 17.52
C THR A 52 -10.66 0.32 17.18
N LYS A 53 -10.29 -0.96 16.95
CA LYS A 53 -11.19 -2.08 16.60
C LYS A 53 -12.07 -1.80 15.38
N GLN A 54 -11.62 -0.93 14.48
CA GLN A 54 -12.29 -0.63 13.21
C GLN A 54 -12.01 -1.70 12.15
N ILE A 55 -10.84 -2.36 12.24
CA ILE A 55 -10.46 -3.44 11.34
C ILE A 55 -9.92 -4.62 12.15
N GLU A 56 -10.22 -5.83 11.68
CA GLU A 56 -9.61 -7.05 12.17
C GLU A 56 -9.13 -7.92 11.01
N TYR A 57 -8.01 -8.61 11.21
CA TYR A 57 -7.43 -9.55 10.24
C TYR A 57 -7.41 -10.98 10.79
N PRO A 58 -8.51 -11.74 10.74
CA PRO A 58 -8.57 -13.07 11.34
C PRO A 58 -7.52 -14.03 10.78
N VAL A 59 -7.30 -14.01 9.47
CA VAL A 59 -6.27 -14.80 8.79
C VAL A 59 -5.12 -13.89 8.34
N ARG A 60 -3.97 -13.99 9.02
CA ARG A 60 -2.79 -13.14 8.80
C ARG A 60 -1.47 -13.88 9.04
N PHE A 61 -0.35 -13.28 8.60
CA PHE A 61 0.97 -13.85 8.81
C PHE A 61 1.38 -13.78 10.30
N LYS A 62 1.71 -14.92 10.90
CA LYS A 62 2.08 -15.06 12.33
C LYS A 62 1.10 -14.32 13.28
N PRO A 63 -0.17 -14.77 13.40
CA PRO A 63 -1.23 -14.04 14.10
C PRO A 63 -0.99 -13.87 15.61
N LYS A 64 -0.13 -14.70 16.22
CA LYS A 64 0.26 -14.59 17.64
C LYS A 64 1.18 -13.39 17.92
N ILE A 65 1.89 -12.89 16.90
CA ILE A 65 2.90 -11.84 17.04
C ILE A 65 2.38 -10.53 16.46
N PHE A 66 1.83 -10.58 15.24
CA PHE A 66 1.34 -9.39 14.55
C PHE A 66 -0.17 -9.35 14.59
N LYS A 67 -0.75 -8.16 14.84
CA LYS A 67 -2.20 -7.91 14.78
C LYS A 67 -2.65 -7.27 13.46
N ILE A 68 -1.70 -6.69 12.73
CA ILE A 68 -1.84 -6.01 11.43
C ILE A 68 -1.63 -6.96 10.25
N ASN A 69 -1.92 -6.49 9.03
CA ASN A 69 -1.63 -7.24 7.81
C ASN A 69 -0.23 -6.92 7.26
N VAL A 70 0.80 -7.52 7.88
CA VAL A 70 2.21 -7.29 7.55
C VAL A 70 2.53 -7.46 6.06
N ILE A 71 1.93 -8.44 5.38
CA ILE A 71 2.19 -8.65 3.95
C ILE A 71 1.65 -7.47 3.15
N TYR A 72 0.45 -7.01 3.45
CA TYR A 72 -0.11 -5.87 2.74
C TYR A 72 0.65 -4.58 3.05
N ASP A 73 0.93 -4.31 4.32
CA ASP A 73 1.51 -3.05 4.79
C ASP A 73 2.96 -2.83 4.36
N PHE A 74 3.73 -3.91 4.26
CA PHE A 74 5.16 -3.87 3.93
C PHE A 74 5.48 -4.36 2.52
N LEU A 75 4.67 -5.23 1.91
CA LEU A 75 5.00 -5.85 0.61
C LEU A 75 4.05 -5.53 -0.53
N VAL A 76 2.80 -5.13 -0.28
CA VAL A 76 1.87 -4.85 -1.38
C VAL A 76 1.66 -3.36 -1.54
N CYS A 77 1.13 -2.70 -0.51
CA CYS A 77 0.77 -1.29 -0.57
C CYS A 77 1.97 -0.37 -0.85
N PRO A 78 3.15 -0.53 -0.20
CA PRO A 78 4.31 0.32 -0.48
C PRO A 78 4.80 0.22 -1.93
N PHE A 79 4.80 -0.98 -2.51
CA PHE A 79 5.22 -1.17 -3.89
C PHE A 79 4.24 -0.57 -4.88
N LEU A 80 2.93 -0.70 -4.64
CA LEU A 80 1.92 -0.02 -5.46
C LEU A 80 2.10 1.51 -5.41
N SER A 81 2.38 2.08 -4.23
CA SER A 81 2.68 3.50 -4.08
C SER A 81 3.97 3.92 -4.81
N VAL A 82 5.02 3.09 -4.77
CA VAL A 82 6.25 3.33 -5.52
C VAL A 82 5.97 3.29 -7.03
N TRP A 83 5.24 2.30 -7.53
CA TRP A 83 4.89 2.20 -8.96
C TRP A 83 4.01 3.36 -9.43
N TYR A 84 3.09 3.81 -8.59
CA TYR A 84 2.33 5.03 -8.84
C TYR A 84 3.26 6.25 -8.96
N CYS A 85 4.23 6.41 -8.06
CA CYS A 85 5.20 7.51 -8.13
C CYS A 85 6.16 7.41 -9.33
N GLN A 86 6.64 6.20 -9.64
CA GLN A 86 7.46 5.91 -10.82
C GLN A 86 6.71 6.22 -12.12
N SER A 87 5.47 5.76 -12.24
CA SER A 87 4.66 6.00 -13.42
C SER A 87 4.28 7.48 -13.56
N THR A 88 4.16 8.22 -12.47
CA THR A 88 3.86 9.67 -12.47
C THR A 88 5.09 10.57 -12.47
N TYR A 89 6.31 10.03 -12.61
CA TYR A 89 7.57 10.79 -12.48
C TYR A 89 7.65 12.01 -13.42
N HIS A 90 7.16 11.87 -14.66
CA HIS A 90 7.11 12.92 -15.68
C HIS A 90 5.68 13.34 -16.05
N SER A 91 4.66 12.88 -15.31
CA SER A 91 3.26 13.18 -15.65
C SER A 91 2.85 14.58 -15.20
N LYS A 92 2.03 15.24 -16.03
CA LYS A 92 1.32 16.48 -15.67
C LYS A 92 0.19 16.16 -14.68
N TRP A 93 -0.41 17.19 -14.06
CA TRP A 93 -1.49 17.06 -13.08
C TRP A 93 -2.62 16.11 -13.49
N SER A 94 -3.11 16.19 -14.73
CA SER A 94 -4.15 15.29 -15.24
C SER A 94 -3.70 13.82 -15.28
N GLY A 95 -2.45 13.57 -15.68
CA GLY A 95 -1.87 12.22 -15.67
C GLY A 95 -1.61 11.67 -14.27
N ILE A 96 -1.34 12.55 -13.30
CA ILE A 96 -1.22 12.17 -11.89
C ILE A 96 -2.59 11.69 -11.37
N ILE A 97 -3.65 12.47 -11.58
CA ILE A 97 -5.01 12.13 -11.14
C ILE A 97 -5.50 10.86 -11.83
N GLY A 98 -5.31 10.73 -13.15
CA GLY A 98 -5.71 9.53 -13.87
C GLY A 98 -5.04 8.25 -13.34
N LYS A 99 -3.72 8.32 -13.07
CA LYS A 99 -2.99 7.18 -12.49
C LYS A 99 -3.37 6.94 -11.03
N LEU A 100 -3.67 7.97 -10.27
CA LEU A 100 -4.13 7.84 -8.89
C LEU A 100 -5.39 6.98 -8.81
N ILE A 101 -6.35 7.24 -9.70
CA ILE A 101 -7.57 6.45 -9.84
C ILE A 101 -7.24 5.02 -10.30
N LEU A 102 -6.39 4.89 -11.32
CA LEU A 102 -5.98 3.59 -11.88
C LEU A 102 -5.33 2.66 -10.85
N PHE A 103 -4.53 3.20 -9.93
CA PHE A 103 -3.90 2.38 -8.87
C PHE A 103 -4.81 2.18 -7.66
N SER A 104 -5.64 3.17 -7.31
CA SER A 104 -6.48 3.10 -6.10
C SER A 104 -7.73 2.23 -6.28
N ILE A 105 -8.36 2.24 -7.47
CA ILE A 105 -9.58 1.45 -7.72
C ILE A 105 -9.32 -0.06 -7.62
N PRO A 106 -8.34 -0.65 -8.34
CA PRO A 106 -8.10 -2.10 -8.26
C PRO A 106 -7.71 -2.53 -6.84
N GLN A 107 -6.97 -1.68 -6.12
CA GLN A 107 -6.59 -1.94 -4.73
C GLN A 107 -7.82 -1.96 -3.81
N ALA A 108 -8.77 -1.05 -3.97
CA ALA A 108 -10.00 -1.07 -3.18
C ALA A 108 -10.95 -2.20 -3.59
N ILE A 109 -11.04 -2.55 -4.88
CA ILE A 109 -11.78 -3.75 -5.31
C ILE A 109 -11.20 -4.99 -4.65
N TYR A 110 -9.86 -5.10 -4.61
CA TYR A 110 -9.18 -6.19 -3.92
C TYR A 110 -9.54 -6.24 -2.41
N GLU A 111 -9.55 -5.10 -1.71
CA GLU A 111 -9.98 -5.04 -0.30
C GLU A 111 -11.44 -5.48 -0.11
N VAL A 112 -12.36 -5.05 -0.98
CA VAL A 112 -13.76 -5.47 -0.95
C VAL A 112 -13.91 -6.97 -1.23
N LEU A 113 -13.11 -7.52 -2.15
CA LEU A 113 -13.09 -8.96 -2.42
C LEU A 113 -12.56 -9.73 -1.20
N LEU A 114 -11.51 -9.25 -0.55
CA LEU A 114 -10.99 -9.86 0.67
C LEU A 114 -12.07 -9.88 1.76
N GLU A 115 -12.75 -8.76 1.98
CA GLU A 115 -13.82 -8.65 2.98
C GLU A 115 -14.99 -9.62 2.69
N ARG A 116 -15.46 -9.66 1.43
CA ARG A 116 -16.70 -10.39 1.08
C ARG A 116 -16.49 -11.87 0.78
N LYS A 117 -15.29 -12.26 0.34
CA LYS A 117 -15.00 -13.62 -0.13
C LYS A 117 -14.06 -14.40 0.79
N THR A 118 -13.42 -13.74 1.76
CA THR A 118 -12.43 -14.38 2.64
C THR A 118 -12.54 -13.88 4.08
N ASP A 119 -11.98 -14.62 5.03
CA ASP A 119 -11.82 -14.16 6.41
C ASP A 119 -10.47 -13.44 6.63
N ALA A 120 -9.82 -12.95 5.56
CA ALA A 120 -8.53 -12.27 5.66
C ALA A 120 -8.66 -10.85 6.23
N LEU A 121 -9.75 -10.16 5.95
CA LEU A 121 -10.03 -8.78 6.36
C LEU A 121 -11.49 -8.68 6.79
N LYS A 122 -11.74 -8.11 7.97
CA LYS A 122 -13.10 -7.78 8.43
C LYS A 122 -13.16 -6.33 8.88
N PHE A 123 -14.03 -5.57 8.24
CA PHE A 123 -14.39 -4.25 8.74
C PHE A 123 -15.34 -4.39 9.93
N LYS A 124 -15.04 -3.66 11.00
CA LYS A 124 -15.80 -3.67 12.25
C LYS A 124 -16.22 -2.24 12.62
N GLY A 125 -17.27 -2.12 13.43
CA GLY A 125 -17.74 -0.84 13.94
C GLY A 125 -18.31 0.05 12.84
N LYS A 126 -17.81 1.31 12.74
CA LYS A 126 -18.27 2.30 11.76
C LYS A 126 -17.46 2.30 10.47
N TRP A 127 -16.30 1.63 10.47
CA TRP A 127 -15.45 1.54 9.29
C TRP A 127 -16.08 0.67 8.22
N LYS A 128 -16.03 1.16 6.99
CA LYS A 128 -16.61 0.54 5.80
C LYS A 128 -15.56 0.57 4.70
N TRP A 129 -15.75 -0.25 3.68
CA TRP A 129 -14.88 -0.31 2.51
C TRP A 129 -14.63 1.08 1.87
N LEU A 130 -15.60 2.00 1.91
CA LEU A 130 -15.44 3.38 1.43
C LEU A 130 -14.33 4.14 2.17
N TYR A 131 -14.27 4.03 3.51
CA TYR A 131 -13.21 4.67 4.30
C TYR A 131 -11.84 4.06 3.99
N SER A 132 -11.79 2.75 3.74
CA SER A 132 -10.59 2.06 3.28
C SER A 132 -10.13 2.59 1.91
N PHE A 133 -11.06 2.77 0.96
CA PHE A 133 -10.77 3.40 -0.34
C PHE A 133 -10.24 4.83 -0.19
N TYR A 134 -10.85 5.66 0.67
CA TYR A 134 -10.35 7.00 0.95
C TYR A 134 -8.96 6.99 1.56
N LEU A 135 -8.68 6.08 2.49
CA LEU A 135 -7.36 5.94 3.10
C LEU A 135 -6.31 5.48 2.08
N VAL A 136 -6.64 4.49 1.25
CA VAL A 136 -5.84 4.07 0.11
C VAL A 136 -5.50 5.28 -0.74
N PHE A 137 -6.50 6.07 -1.16
CA PHE A 137 -6.31 7.26 -1.99
C PHE A 137 -5.41 8.30 -1.32
N LEU A 138 -5.65 8.60 -0.03
CA LEU A 138 -4.89 9.53 0.79
C LEU A 138 -3.41 9.12 0.88
N VAL A 139 -3.14 7.84 1.13
CA VAL A 139 -1.77 7.30 1.17
C VAL A 139 -1.05 7.59 -0.13
N LYS A 140 -1.65 7.36 -1.30
CA LYS A 140 -0.98 7.61 -2.60
C LYS A 140 -0.68 9.09 -2.81
N ILE A 141 -1.59 9.97 -2.40
CA ILE A 141 -1.35 11.43 -2.44
C ILE A 141 -0.16 11.77 -1.55
N ILE A 142 -0.11 11.28 -0.31
CA ILE A 142 1.01 11.48 0.61
C ILE A 142 2.31 10.96 0.00
N SER A 143 2.32 9.74 -0.56
CA SER A 143 3.49 9.18 -1.25
C SER A 143 3.97 10.09 -2.36
N ARG A 144 3.07 10.65 -3.17
CA ARG A 144 3.42 11.52 -4.29
C ARG A 144 3.96 12.87 -3.85
N SER A 145 3.44 13.41 -2.75
CA SER A 145 3.93 14.63 -2.11
C SER A 145 5.34 14.44 -1.55
N ILE A 146 5.58 13.34 -0.83
CA ILE A 146 6.91 12.97 -0.32
C ILE A 146 7.88 12.80 -1.50
N PHE A 147 7.48 12.06 -2.53
CA PHE A 147 8.28 11.89 -3.73
C PHE A 147 8.64 13.23 -4.40
N ALA A 148 7.69 14.16 -4.50
CA ALA A 148 7.94 15.50 -5.07
C ALA A 148 9.00 16.26 -4.26
N PHE A 149 8.90 16.21 -2.93
CA PHE A 149 9.83 16.85 -2.01
C PHE A 149 11.24 16.26 -2.14
N MET A 150 11.35 14.93 -2.14
CA MET A 150 12.63 14.21 -2.28
C MET A 150 13.28 14.48 -3.63
N LYS A 151 12.51 14.44 -4.72
CA LYS A 151 13.00 14.75 -6.07
C LYS A 151 13.57 16.17 -6.17
N LYS A 152 12.91 17.15 -5.54
CA LYS A 152 13.41 18.53 -5.50
C LYS A 152 14.75 18.61 -4.75
N GLY A 153 14.89 17.87 -3.65
CA GLY A 153 16.14 17.81 -2.87
C GLY A 153 17.31 17.13 -3.60
N GLU A 154 17.05 16.11 -4.43
CA GLU A 154 18.09 15.49 -5.26
C GLU A 154 18.53 16.36 -6.44
N LEU A 155 17.61 17.12 -7.06
CA LEU A 155 17.94 18.01 -8.19
C LEU A 155 18.64 19.32 -7.77
N SER A 156 18.64 19.64 -6.48
CA SER A 156 19.32 20.82 -5.92
C SER A 156 20.78 20.56 -5.55
N LYS A 157 21.26 19.32 -5.72
CA LYS A 157 22.65 18.90 -5.49
C LYS A 157 23.37 18.68 -6.81
#